data_AF-A0A9D4PEV7-F1
#
_entry.id   AF-A0A9D4PEV7-F1
#
_cell.length_a   1.000
_cell.length_b   1.000
_cell.length_c   1.000
_cell.angle_alpha   90.00
_cell.angle_beta   90.00
_cell.angle_gamma   90.00
#
_symmetry.space_group_name_H-M   'P 1'
#
loop_
_entity.id
_entity.type
_entity.pdbx_description
1 polymer ?
#
loop_
_entity_poly.entity_id
_entity_poly.type
_entity_poly.pdbx_seq_one_letter_code
_entity_poly.pdbx_strand_id
1 'polypeptide(L)'
;MLQSPQMDILKVQQHMRLLPETIGEHRAKAEEVFTDLYSATEETAEQLGAEVSLPRMVARQMHRPNALGTPEEYYRRNIFIPYLDSLLSALDEKFGERNTPAFALLLLHPNALRKISNEGFRKQLCEPVNKYFDFDNFDCEVELWRRSWMKTDFNGDLIDLLAFAEGIYPAISRALQTAITFPSTTCCPERPFSTMRRVKT
;
A
#
# COMPACT_ATOMS: atom_id res chain seq x y z
N MET A 1 -6.55 12.45 1.58
CA MET A 1 -7.93 11.94 1.52
C MET A 1 -7.90 10.57 0.84
N LEU A 2 -8.10 9.48 1.60
CA LEU A 2 -8.20 8.10 1.11
C LEU A 2 -9.15 7.30 2.03
N GLN A 3 -10.06 7.99 2.72
CA GLN A 3 -10.88 7.42 3.78
C GLN A 3 -12.35 7.60 3.45
N SER A 4 -12.83 6.86 2.45
CA SER A 4 -14.25 6.48 2.47
C SER A 4 -14.37 5.21 3.32
N PRO A 5 -15.35 5.12 4.23
CA PRO A 5 -15.52 3.99 5.15
C PRO A 5 -15.86 2.65 4.46
N GLN A 6 -16.03 2.65 3.14
CA GLN A 6 -16.42 1.49 2.31
C GLN A 6 -15.44 1.26 1.15
N MET A 7 -14.17 1.64 1.32
CA MET A 7 -13.19 1.44 0.27
C MET A 7 -12.77 -0.03 0.20
N ASP A 8 -13.17 -0.71 -0.87
CA ASP A 8 -12.84 -2.09 -1.16
C ASP A 8 -11.31 -2.23 -1.33
N ILE A 9 -10.65 -2.80 -0.33
CA ILE A 9 -9.18 -2.95 -0.25
C ILE A 9 -8.63 -3.68 -1.47
N LEU A 10 -9.43 -4.56 -2.09
CA LEU A 10 -9.06 -5.29 -3.30
C LEU A 10 -9.01 -4.37 -4.53
N LYS A 11 -9.92 -3.40 -4.64
CA LYS A 11 -9.85 -2.39 -5.71
C LYS A 11 -8.65 -1.47 -5.51
N VAL A 12 -8.36 -1.11 -4.26
CA VAL A 12 -7.21 -0.29 -3.91
C VAL A 12 -5.93 -1.01 -4.31
N GLN A 13 -5.80 -2.32 -4.06
CA GLN A 13 -4.66 -3.12 -4.49
C GLN A 13 -4.46 -3.07 -6.02
N GLN A 14 -5.54 -3.16 -6.81
CA GLN A 14 -5.45 -3.09 -8.26
C GLN A 14 -4.96 -1.71 -8.74
N HIS A 15 -5.49 -0.64 -8.16
CA HIS A 15 -5.02 0.72 -8.45
C HIS A 15 -3.60 0.98 -7.95
N MET A 16 -3.21 0.39 -6.81
CA MET A 16 -1.87 0.52 -6.23
C MET A 16 -0.78 -0.08 -7.12
N ARG A 17 -1.11 -1.02 -8.02
CA ARG A 17 -0.15 -1.55 -9.01
C ARG A 17 0.23 -0.55 -10.09
N LEU A 18 -0.64 0.44 -10.37
CA LEU A 18 -0.38 1.51 -11.34
C LEU A 18 0.50 2.63 -10.76
N LEU A 19 0.59 2.74 -9.42
CA LEU A 19 1.38 3.76 -8.76
C LEU A 19 2.90 3.57 -8.96
N PRO A 20 3.48 2.38 -8.78
CA PRO A 20 4.89 2.13 -9.08
C PRO A 20 5.25 2.45 -10.53
N GLU A 21 4.35 2.16 -11.47
CA GLU A 21 4.56 2.43 -12.90
C GLU A 21 4.61 3.94 -13.18
N THR A 22 3.60 4.68 -12.72
CA THR A 22 3.54 6.14 -12.88
C THR A 22 4.71 6.84 -12.17
N ILE A 23 5.08 6.40 -10.97
CA ILE A 23 6.20 6.96 -10.21
C ILE A 23 7.54 6.58 -10.86
N GLY A 24 7.63 5.39 -11.46
CA GLY A 24 8.76 4.99 -12.30
C GLY A 24 8.90 5.85 -13.56
N GLU A 25 7.79 6.21 -14.21
CA GLU A 25 7.78 7.14 -15.35
C GLU A 25 8.20 8.55 -14.93
N HIS A 26 7.73 9.04 -13.78
CA HIS A 26 8.17 10.32 -13.21
C HIS A 26 9.66 10.31 -12.85
N ARG A 27 10.22 9.16 -12.46
CA ARG A 27 11.67 9.00 -12.28
C ARG A 27 12.42 9.01 -13.61
N ALA A 28 11.87 8.39 -14.65
CA ALA A 28 12.48 8.38 -15.98
C ALA A 28 12.47 9.78 -16.64
N LYS A 29 11.41 10.57 -16.38
CA LYS A 29 11.26 11.96 -16.81
C LYS A 29 11.57 12.97 -15.71
N ALA A 30 12.43 12.59 -14.76
CA ALA A 30 12.72 13.40 -13.58
C ALA A 30 13.36 14.76 -13.89
N GLU A 31 13.87 14.98 -15.11
CA GLU A 31 14.34 16.31 -15.52
C GLU A 31 13.14 17.23 -15.78
N GLU A 32 12.25 16.84 -16.70
CA GLU A 32 11.07 17.64 -17.11
C GLU A 32 10.09 17.87 -15.96
N VAL A 33 9.76 16.80 -15.21
CA VAL A 33 8.79 16.88 -14.10
C VAL A 33 9.33 17.74 -12.96
N PHE A 34 10.65 17.73 -12.75
CA PHE A 34 11.26 18.53 -11.70
C PHE A 34 11.34 20.00 -12.08
N THR A 35 11.51 20.35 -13.36
CA THR A 35 11.49 21.75 -13.82
C THR A 35 10.12 22.41 -13.61
N ASP A 36 9.02 21.68 -13.86
CA ASP A 36 7.66 22.17 -13.55
C ASP A 36 7.45 22.37 -12.05
N LEU A 37 7.92 21.42 -11.23
CA LEU A 37 7.89 21.54 -9.76
C LEU A 37 8.76 22.70 -9.25
N TYR A 38 9.93 22.88 -9.86
CA TYR A 38 10.91 23.89 -9.48
C TYR A 38 10.38 25.29 -9.79
N SER A 39 9.80 25.51 -10.98
CA SER A 39 9.15 26.79 -11.32
C SER A 39 7.99 27.14 -10.39
N ALA A 40 7.12 26.18 -10.05
CA ALA A 40 6.07 26.40 -9.05
C ALA A 40 6.63 26.73 -7.66
N THR A 41 7.75 26.12 -7.27
CA THR A 41 8.42 26.47 -6.00
C THR A 41 9.08 27.84 -6.05
N GLU A 42 9.62 28.28 -7.18
CA GLU A 42 10.17 29.62 -7.35
C GLU A 42 9.06 30.68 -7.27
N GLU A 43 7.93 30.48 -7.94
CA GLU A 43 6.76 31.37 -7.84
C GLU A 43 6.26 31.49 -6.38
N THR A 44 6.20 30.37 -5.67
CA THR A 44 5.77 30.36 -4.25
C THR A 44 6.80 31.03 -3.35
N ALA A 45 8.09 30.84 -3.63
CA ALA A 45 9.17 31.48 -2.87
C ALA A 45 9.21 33.00 -3.10
N GLU A 46 8.96 33.45 -4.33
CA GLU A 46 8.86 34.88 -4.67
C GLU A 46 7.68 35.54 -3.94
N GLN A 47 6.52 34.88 -3.88
CA GLN A 47 5.37 35.34 -3.09
C GLN A 47 5.68 35.48 -1.59
N LEU A 48 6.60 34.66 -1.07
CA LEU A 48 7.04 34.66 0.33
C LEU A 48 8.26 35.58 0.57
N GLY A 49 8.82 36.21 -0.47
CA GLY A 49 10.03 37.02 -0.40
C GLY A 49 11.30 36.23 -0.07
N ALA A 50 11.32 34.93 -0.38
CA ALA A 50 12.45 34.03 -0.14
C ALA A 50 13.14 33.65 -1.46
N GLU A 51 14.47 33.59 -1.47
CA GLU A 51 15.24 33.19 -2.64
C GLU A 51 15.68 31.71 -2.54
N VAL A 52 15.41 30.93 -3.59
CA VAL A 52 15.80 29.51 -3.67
C VAL A 52 17.30 29.41 -3.93
N SER A 53 18.09 29.45 -2.86
CA SER A 53 19.54 29.32 -2.94
C SER A 53 20.02 27.91 -2.59
N LEU A 54 21.23 27.59 -3.04
CA LEU A 54 21.93 26.38 -2.63
C LEU A 54 22.21 26.43 -1.12
N PRO A 55 21.91 25.36 -0.36
CA PRO A 55 22.33 25.30 1.04
C PRO A 55 23.86 25.31 1.11
N ARG A 56 24.42 25.80 2.23
CA ARG A 56 25.88 25.91 2.42
C ARG A 56 26.57 24.56 2.15
N MET A 57 27.31 24.47 1.05
CA MET A 57 28.10 23.29 0.68
C MET A 57 29.53 23.40 1.22
N VAL A 58 30.07 22.27 1.68
CA VAL A 58 31.46 22.15 2.16
C VAL A 58 32.24 21.37 1.11
N ALA A 59 33.52 21.70 0.91
CA ALA A 59 34.35 21.13 -0.17
C ALA A 59 34.37 19.59 -0.22
N ARG A 60 34.13 18.91 0.91
CA ARG A 60 33.99 17.46 0.98
C ARG A 60 32.87 17.10 1.96
N GLN A 61 31.86 16.38 1.47
CA GLN A 61 30.87 15.71 2.31
C GLN A 61 31.03 14.20 2.16
N MET A 62 31.09 13.48 3.28
CA MET A 62 31.42 12.06 3.33
C MET A 62 30.18 11.16 3.36
N HIS A 63 29.05 11.68 3.86
CA HIS A 63 27.79 10.95 4.04
C HIS A 63 26.63 11.48 3.18
N ARG A 64 26.85 12.53 2.39
CA ARG A 64 25.82 13.14 1.53
C ARG A 64 26.37 13.36 0.12
N PRO A 65 25.58 13.16 -0.94
CA PRO A 65 26.04 13.40 -2.31
C PRO A 65 26.34 14.89 -2.52
N ASN A 66 27.58 15.19 -2.89
CA ASN A 66 28.04 16.54 -3.18
C ASN A 66 27.78 16.85 -4.66
N ALA A 67 26.52 17.14 -5.02
CA ALA A 67 26.17 17.52 -6.38
C ALA A 67 26.55 18.99 -6.61
N LEU A 68 27.66 19.23 -7.30
CA LEU A 68 27.98 20.55 -7.84
C LEU A 68 27.08 20.80 -9.07
N GLY A 69 26.34 21.90 -9.09
CA GLY A 69 25.37 22.22 -10.16
C GLY A 69 24.51 23.45 -9.84
N THR A 70 23.48 23.69 -10.65
CA THR A 70 22.46 24.71 -10.37
C THR A 70 21.62 24.32 -9.14
N PRO A 71 20.94 25.27 -8.46
CA PRO A 71 20.02 24.96 -7.36
C PRO A 71 19.02 23.86 -7.73
N GLU A 72 18.47 23.94 -8.95
CA GLU A 72 17.57 22.93 -9.53
C GLU A 72 18.20 21.53 -9.58
N GLU A 73 19.39 21.39 -10.18
CA GLU A 73 20.10 20.11 -10.27
C GLU A 73 20.44 19.52 -8.91
N TYR A 74 20.78 20.37 -7.94
CA TYR A 74 21.10 19.96 -6.58
C TYR A 74 19.87 19.36 -5.89
N TYR A 75 18.74 20.07 -5.89
CA TYR A 75 17.51 19.59 -5.23
C TYR A 75 16.92 18.37 -5.92
N ARG A 76 17.03 18.29 -7.26
CA ARG A 76 16.64 17.11 -8.03
C ARG A 76 17.41 15.86 -7.59
N ARG A 77 18.74 15.94 -7.55
CA ARG A 77 19.61 14.79 -7.22
C ARG A 77 19.57 14.39 -5.75
N ASN A 78 19.45 15.36 -4.85
CA ASN A 78 19.61 15.12 -3.41
C ASN A 78 18.28 14.95 -2.65
N ILE A 79 17.16 15.42 -3.21
CA ILE A 79 15.86 15.33 -2.54
C ILE A 79 14.89 14.55 -3.40
N PHE A 80 14.64 14.99 -4.64
CA PHE A 80 13.59 14.42 -5.48
C PHE A 80 13.83 12.96 -5.83
N ILE A 81 15.00 12.62 -6.38
CA ILE A 81 15.32 11.23 -6.75
C ILE A 81 15.35 10.29 -5.53
N PRO A 82 16.07 10.60 -4.43
CA PRO A 82 16.06 9.74 -3.24
C PRO A 82 14.68 9.58 -2.61
N TYR A 83 13.85 10.63 -2.66
CA TYR A 83 12.48 10.56 -2.18
C TYR A 83 11.63 9.61 -3.01
N LEU A 84 11.67 9.73 -4.34
CA LEU A 84 10.96 8.81 -5.24
C LEU A 84 11.45 7.37 -5.06
N ASP A 85 12.76 7.15 -4.93
CA ASP A 85 13.34 5.82 -4.68
C ASP A 85 12.86 5.24 -3.33
N SER A 86 12.82 6.07 -2.27
CA SER A 86 12.32 5.65 -0.96
C SER A 86 10.82 5.32 -0.99
N LEU A 87 10.04 6.08 -1.76
CA LEU A 87 8.61 5.90 -1.91
C LEU A 87 8.32 4.63 -2.71
N LEU A 88 9.03 4.39 -3.81
CA LEU A 88 8.97 3.14 -4.57
C LEU A 88 9.33 1.94 -3.70
N SER A 89 10.41 2.04 -2.91
CA SER A 89 10.79 0.97 -1.99
C SER A 89 9.72 0.72 -0.93
N ALA A 90 9.11 1.77 -0.37
CA ALA A 90 8.04 1.62 0.62
C ALA A 90 6.76 1.03 0.01
N LEU A 91 6.46 1.35 -1.25
CA LEU A 91 5.35 0.75 -1.99
C LEU A 91 5.63 -0.73 -2.28
N ASP A 92 6.84 -1.08 -2.69
CA ASP A 92 7.22 -2.49 -2.93
C ASP A 92 7.21 -3.31 -1.64
N GLU A 93 7.69 -2.76 -0.53
CA GLU A 93 7.65 -3.45 0.77
C GLU A 93 6.20 -3.74 1.22
N LYS A 94 5.26 -2.84 0.94
CA LYS A 94 3.85 -2.95 1.37
C LYS A 94 2.95 -3.70 0.37
N PHE A 95 3.19 -3.57 -0.93
CA PHE A 95 2.34 -4.11 -1.99
C PHE A 95 3.04 -5.11 -2.90
N GLY A 96 4.31 -5.43 -2.63
CA GLY A 96 5.06 -6.44 -3.34
C GLY A 96 4.45 -7.83 -3.21
N GLU A 97 4.93 -8.76 -4.02
CA GLU A 97 4.37 -10.11 -4.14
C GLU A 97 4.35 -10.89 -2.83
N ARG A 98 5.23 -10.52 -1.89
CA ARG A 98 5.31 -11.09 -0.54
C ARG A 98 4.03 -10.90 0.27
N ASN A 99 3.31 -9.80 0.05
CA ASN A 99 2.08 -9.48 0.79
C ASN A 99 0.82 -9.94 0.07
N THR A 100 0.94 -10.55 -1.13
CA THR A 100 -0.16 -11.17 -1.87
C THR A 100 -1.02 -12.13 -1.03
N PRO A 101 -0.48 -12.96 -0.13
CA PRO A 101 -1.27 -13.87 0.71
C PRO A 101 -2.24 -13.13 1.65
N ALA A 102 -1.82 -11.99 2.22
CA ALA A 102 -2.67 -11.21 3.11
C ALA A 102 -3.89 -10.65 2.35
N PHE A 103 -3.68 -10.18 1.10
CA PHE A 103 -4.78 -9.75 0.24
C PHE A 103 -5.63 -10.92 -0.26
N ALA A 104 -5.01 -12.09 -0.49
CA ALA A 104 -5.73 -13.30 -0.87
C ALA A 104 -6.77 -13.68 0.20
N LEU A 105 -6.44 -13.57 1.49
CA LEU A 105 -7.39 -13.84 2.57
C LEU A 105 -8.63 -12.93 2.53
N LEU A 106 -8.51 -11.69 2.08
CA LEU A 106 -9.65 -10.78 1.90
C LEU A 106 -10.61 -11.25 0.78
N LEU A 107 -10.13 -12.10 -0.14
CA LEU A 107 -10.97 -12.70 -1.18
C LEU A 107 -11.95 -13.74 -0.62
N LEU A 108 -11.82 -14.17 0.64
CA LEU A 108 -12.78 -15.08 1.30
C LEU A 108 -14.15 -14.43 1.52
N HIS A 109 -14.26 -13.12 1.38
CA HIS A 109 -15.53 -12.41 1.45
C HIS A 109 -16.47 -12.86 0.31
N PRO A 110 -17.75 -13.19 0.58
CA PRO A 110 -18.70 -13.67 -0.43
C PRO A 110 -18.79 -12.81 -1.70
N ASN A 111 -18.82 -11.48 -1.53
CA ASN A 111 -18.83 -10.52 -2.65
C ASN A 111 -17.57 -10.57 -3.54
N ALA A 112 -16.42 -10.95 -2.98
CA ALA A 112 -15.19 -11.16 -3.73
C ALA A 112 -15.20 -12.55 -4.40
N LEU A 113 -15.60 -13.60 -3.67
CA LEU A 113 -15.73 -14.98 -4.21
C LEU A 113 -16.67 -15.08 -5.41
N ARG A 114 -17.72 -14.25 -5.46
CA ARG A 114 -18.68 -14.20 -6.58
C ARG A 114 -18.07 -13.64 -7.87
N LYS A 115 -17.06 -12.77 -7.76
CA LYS A 115 -16.39 -12.14 -8.91
C LYS A 115 -15.30 -13.04 -9.51
N ILE A 116 -14.84 -14.05 -8.77
CA ILE A 116 -13.73 -14.91 -9.17
C ILE A 116 -14.25 -16.15 -9.91
N SER A 117 -13.64 -16.45 -11.06
CA SER A 117 -13.92 -17.65 -11.86
C SER A 117 -13.52 -18.94 -11.12
N ASN A 118 -14.18 -20.05 -11.45
CA ASN A 118 -13.95 -21.38 -10.84
C ASN A 118 -12.50 -21.86 -10.93
N GLU A 119 -11.76 -21.50 -11.97
CA GLU A 119 -10.34 -21.88 -12.10
C GLU A 119 -9.40 -20.85 -11.49
N GLY A 120 -9.87 -19.61 -11.27
CA GLY A 120 -9.06 -18.50 -10.77
C GLY A 120 -8.83 -18.54 -9.27
N PHE A 121 -9.80 -19.03 -8.48
CA PHE A 121 -9.71 -18.96 -7.02
C PHE A 121 -8.60 -19.87 -6.46
N ARG A 122 -8.31 -21.03 -7.07
CA ARG A 122 -7.20 -21.89 -6.62
C ARG A 122 -5.84 -21.18 -6.72
N LYS A 123 -5.59 -20.49 -7.84
CA LYS A 123 -4.34 -19.75 -8.04
C LYS A 123 -4.26 -18.45 -7.23
N GLN A 124 -5.40 -17.77 -7.05
CA GLN A 124 -5.44 -16.46 -6.38
C GLN A 124 -5.61 -16.55 -4.86
N LEU A 125 -6.17 -17.65 -4.35
CA LEU A 125 -6.48 -17.84 -2.93
C LEU A 125 -5.71 -19.03 -2.34
N CYS A 126 -5.89 -20.25 -2.87
CA CYS A 126 -5.31 -21.47 -2.28
C CYS A 126 -3.77 -21.48 -2.34
N GLU A 127 -3.17 -21.26 -3.52
CA GLU A 127 -1.71 -21.27 -3.69
C GLU A 127 -0.97 -20.25 -2.80
N PRO A 128 -1.36 -18.95 -2.76
CA PRO A 128 -0.67 -17.98 -1.92
C PRO A 128 -0.95 -18.19 -0.43
N VAL A 129 -2.15 -18.65 -0.04
CA VAL A 129 -2.46 -18.90 1.36
C VAL A 129 -1.70 -20.12 1.87
N ASN A 130 -1.75 -21.27 1.18
CA ASN A 130 -1.05 -22.48 1.60
C ASN A 130 0.49 -22.32 1.59
N LYS A 131 1.02 -21.41 0.77
CA LYS A 131 2.47 -21.12 0.75
C LYS A 131 2.96 -20.42 2.02
N TYR A 132 2.12 -19.62 2.68
CA TYR A 132 2.52 -18.78 3.82
C TYR A 132 1.82 -19.14 5.13
N PHE A 133 0.64 -19.77 5.05
CA PHE A 133 -0.15 -20.21 6.18
C PHE A 133 -0.41 -21.71 6.06
N ASP A 134 -0.14 -22.43 7.15
CA ASP A 134 -0.39 -23.87 7.22
C ASP A 134 -1.78 -24.13 7.80
N PHE A 135 -2.78 -24.16 6.91
CA PHE A 135 -4.17 -24.44 7.27
C PHE A 135 -4.58 -25.82 6.75
N ASP A 136 -4.83 -26.74 7.66
CA ASP A 136 -5.30 -28.09 7.32
C ASP A 136 -6.60 -28.06 6.53
N ASN A 137 -6.68 -28.81 5.42
CA ASN A 137 -7.87 -28.95 4.57
C ASN A 137 -8.47 -27.64 4.03
N PHE A 138 -7.68 -26.55 3.97
CA PHE A 138 -8.16 -25.24 3.52
C PHE A 138 -8.79 -25.27 2.13
N ASP A 139 -8.20 -25.96 1.17
CA ASP A 139 -8.72 -26.05 -0.20
C ASP A 139 -10.12 -26.67 -0.27
N CYS A 140 -10.37 -27.70 0.53
CA CYS A 140 -11.66 -28.38 0.61
C CYS A 140 -12.70 -27.50 1.30
N GLU A 141 -12.33 -26.82 2.39
CA GLU A 141 -13.23 -25.91 3.09
C GLU A 141 -13.61 -24.71 2.21
N VAL A 142 -12.66 -24.12 1.48
CA VAL A 142 -12.90 -22.97 0.59
C VAL A 142 -13.90 -23.32 -0.51
N GLU A 143 -13.81 -24.52 -1.09
CA GLU A 143 -14.78 -25.02 -2.06
C GLU A 143 -16.20 -25.13 -1.48
N LEU A 144 -16.32 -25.64 -0.26
CA LEU A 144 -17.61 -25.77 0.43
C LEU A 144 -18.18 -24.40 0.81
N TRP A 145 -17.34 -23.52 1.35
CA TRP A 145 -17.69 -22.15 1.70
C TRP A 145 -18.16 -21.35 0.49
N ARG A 146 -17.46 -21.48 -0.63
CA ARG A 146 -17.90 -20.82 -1.87
C ARG A 146 -19.27 -21.31 -2.31
N ARG A 147 -19.52 -22.63 -2.23
CA ARG A 147 -20.83 -23.20 -2.56
C ARG A 147 -21.94 -22.75 -1.62
N SER A 148 -21.67 -22.57 -0.32
CA SER A 148 -22.66 -22.09 0.65
C SER A 148 -23.06 -20.64 0.36
N TRP A 149 -22.10 -19.79 0.00
CA TRP A 149 -22.35 -18.37 -0.24
C TRP A 149 -22.76 -18.02 -1.67
N MET A 150 -22.63 -18.93 -2.64
CA MET A 150 -23.14 -18.71 -4.01
C MET A 150 -24.68 -18.57 -4.08
N LYS A 151 -25.41 -19.06 -3.08
CA LYS A 151 -26.87 -19.05 -3.03
C LYS A 151 -27.44 -17.92 -2.16
N THR A 152 -26.60 -17.22 -1.40
CA THR A 152 -27.02 -16.28 -0.36
C THR A 152 -26.26 -14.97 -0.53
N ASP A 153 -26.99 -13.87 -0.69
CA ASP A 153 -26.37 -12.55 -0.74
C ASP A 153 -25.99 -12.10 0.68
N PHE A 154 -24.74 -11.69 0.86
CA PHE A 154 -24.20 -11.23 2.14
C PHE A 154 -23.67 -9.80 2.02
N ASN A 155 -24.19 -8.91 2.87
CA ASN A 155 -23.86 -7.48 2.89
C ASN A 155 -23.18 -7.04 4.20
N GLY A 156 -22.71 -7.97 5.05
CA GLY A 156 -21.97 -7.68 6.28
C GLY A 156 -20.46 -7.52 6.05
N ASP A 157 -19.71 -7.28 7.12
CA ASP A 157 -18.24 -7.14 7.09
C ASP A 157 -17.53 -8.49 7.35
N LEU A 158 -16.20 -8.55 7.20
CA LEU A 158 -15.42 -9.77 7.46
C LEU A 158 -15.61 -10.31 8.88
N ILE A 159 -15.85 -9.43 9.86
CA ILE A 159 -16.08 -9.79 11.26
C ILE A 159 -17.37 -10.60 11.41
N ASP A 160 -18.43 -10.19 10.72
CA ASP A 160 -19.73 -10.85 10.77
C ASP A 160 -19.66 -12.26 10.15
N LEU A 161 -18.76 -12.48 9.18
CA LEU A 161 -18.51 -13.79 8.57
C LEU A 161 -17.88 -14.79 9.55
N LEU A 162 -17.17 -14.32 10.57
CA LEU A 162 -16.50 -15.20 11.53
C LEU A 162 -17.51 -16.08 12.27
N ALA A 163 -18.67 -15.53 12.63
CA ALA A 163 -19.74 -16.26 13.31
C ALA A 163 -20.32 -17.42 12.47
N PHE A 164 -20.24 -17.33 11.14
CA PHE A 164 -20.71 -18.39 10.23
C PHE A 164 -19.63 -19.45 9.94
N ALA A 165 -18.35 -19.08 10.08
CA ALA A 165 -17.24 -20.02 9.91
C ALA A 165 -16.94 -20.81 11.19
N GLU A 166 -17.22 -20.22 12.36
CA GLU A 166 -16.95 -20.83 13.67
C GLU A 166 -17.70 -22.17 13.84
N GLY A 167 -16.95 -23.23 14.16
CA GLY A 167 -17.48 -24.57 14.40
C GLY A 167 -17.74 -25.43 13.15
N ILE A 168 -17.96 -24.84 11.97
CA ILE A 168 -18.23 -25.58 10.72
C ILE A 168 -17.00 -25.63 9.81
N TYR A 169 -16.24 -24.54 9.73
CA TYR A 169 -15.08 -24.38 8.85
C TYR A 169 -13.86 -23.88 9.63
N PRO A 170 -13.12 -24.77 10.33
CA PRO A 170 -12.01 -24.39 11.21
C PRO A 170 -10.82 -23.76 10.45
N ALA A 171 -10.52 -24.17 9.22
CA ALA A 171 -9.46 -23.55 8.42
C ALA A 171 -9.86 -22.14 7.98
N ILE A 172 -11.11 -21.96 7.54
CA ILE A 172 -11.64 -20.65 7.13
C ILE A 172 -11.76 -19.71 8.33
N SER A 173 -12.19 -20.19 9.49
CA SER A 173 -12.27 -19.39 10.71
C SER A 173 -10.89 -18.81 11.08
N ARG A 174 -9.84 -19.65 11.07
CA ARG A 174 -8.45 -19.20 11.27
C ARG A 174 -8.01 -18.20 10.19
N ALA A 175 -8.34 -18.46 8.93
CA ALA A 175 -8.01 -17.58 7.81
C ALA A 175 -8.70 -16.20 7.93
N LEU A 176 -9.98 -16.16 8.32
CA LEU A 176 -10.73 -14.92 8.56
C LEU A 176 -10.22 -14.17 9.78
N GLN A 177 -9.90 -14.86 10.89
CA GLN A 177 -9.27 -14.24 12.05
C GLN A 177 -7.94 -13.58 11.66
N THR A 178 -7.11 -14.30 10.90
CA THR A 178 -5.84 -13.77 10.39
C THR A 178 -6.11 -12.54 9.52
N ALA A 179 -7.09 -12.59 8.61
CA ALA A 179 -7.51 -11.47 7.77
C ALA A 179 -7.91 -10.22 8.58
N ILE A 180 -8.73 -10.41 9.63
CA ILE A 180 -9.23 -9.32 10.49
C ILE A 180 -8.10 -8.72 11.34
N THR A 181 -7.11 -9.52 11.74
CA THR A 181 -5.95 -9.04 12.51
C THR A 181 -4.93 -8.26 11.68
N PHE A 182 -4.95 -8.40 10.35
CA PHE A 182 -4.10 -7.57 9.51
C PHE A 182 -4.53 -6.11 9.63
N PRO A 183 -3.61 -5.18 9.92
CA PRO A 183 -3.92 -3.76 9.89
C PRO A 183 -4.27 -3.37 8.46
N SER A 184 -5.56 -3.34 8.14
CA SER A 184 -6.10 -3.07 6.79
C SER A 184 -5.90 -1.62 6.34
N THR A 185 -5.53 -0.74 7.27
CA THR A 185 -5.12 0.61 6.98
C THR A 185 -4.00 0.99 7.94
N THR A 186 -3.07 1.82 7.49
CA THR A 186 -2.25 2.60 8.41
C THR A 186 -3.23 3.39 9.27
N CYS A 187 -3.49 2.92 10.50
CA CYS A 187 -4.26 3.67 11.47
C CYS A 187 -3.76 5.12 11.41
N CYS A 188 -4.70 6.06 11.29
CA CYS A 188 -4.41 7.48 11.42
C CYS A 188 -3.37 7.64 12.53
N PRO A 189 -2.19 8.21 12.24
CA PRO A 189 -1.14 8.34 13.25
C PRO A 189 -1.51 9.41 14.30
N GLU A 190 -2.79 9.62 14.61
CA GLU A 190 -3.28 10.56 15.61
C GLU A 190 -2.71 10.26 17.00
N ARG A 191 -2.51 8.99 17.37
CA ARG A 191 -1.90 8.61 18.64
C ARG A 191 -0.39 8.89 18.72
N PRO A 192 0.46 8.49 17.75
CA PRO A 192 1.87 8.87 17.80
C PRO A 192 2.12 10.38 17.55
N PHE A 193 1.35 11.06 16.68
CA PHE A 193 1.55 12.49 16.42
C PHE A 193 1.12 13.39 17.58
N SER A 194 0.08 13.03 18.33
CA SER A 194 -0.31 13.76 19.55
C SER A 194 0.81 13.77 20.59
N THR A 195 1.59 12.69 20.65
CA THR A 195 2.72 12.57 21.57
C THR A 195 3.94 13.38 21.08
N MET A 196 4.22 13.40 19.78
CA MET A 196 5.29 14.23 19.20
C MET A 196 5.03 15.73 19.26
N ARG A 197 3.76 16.18 19.35
CA ARG A 197 3.43 17.60 19.56
C ARG A 197 4.04 18.17 20.84
N ARG A 198 4.26 17.34 21.86
CA ARG A 198 4.89 17.73 23.14
C ARG A 198 6.41 17.82 23.11
N VAL A 199 7.06 17.28 22.08
CA VAL A 199 8.53 17.23 21.96
C VAL A 199 9.06 18.38 21.09
N LYS A 200 8.18 19.11 20.38
CA LYS A 200 8.53 20.21 19.46
C LYS A 200 8.44 21.62 20.06
N THR A 201 8.36 21.76 21.38
CA THR A 201 8.55 23.04 22.09
C THR A 201 9.92 23.07 22.72
#